data_AF-A0A0V0UR68-F1
#
_entry.id   AF-A0A0V0UR68-F1
#
_cell.length_a   1.000
_cell.length_b   1.000
_cell.length_c   1.000
_cell.angle_alpha   90.00
_cell.angle_beta   90.00
_cell.angle_gamma   90.00
#
_symmetry.space_group_name_H-M   'P 1'
#
loop_
_entity.id
_entity.type
_entity.pdbx_description
1 polymer ?
#
loop_
_entity_poly.entity_id
_entity_poly.type
_entity_poly.pdbx_seq_one_letter_code
_entity_poly.pdbx_strand_id
1 'polypeptide(L)'
;MVEICNQNLLNLWKKNGNPKTYFNNCCKRFLTAFGRLHAITSTAICCNGIIVKFTERLFTFSSLCLNHCTDCGIATAHQDKYYLPVVWCLHFPGIAFSVCCLRICQLQVFHFLLRDYPSAWLAEGVPNVHVHFSFCCRLWTGKYTMNLLRFVSLRHVFFITIIWLLALILFYRLHESVSIDYGKELPKVLNKMIKLEKEIVEQNKEAVRLLERLDNDKFAQEWFIFSNTTDNTAHPDDRDAPLSIGDKIPVLVMACNRPGAIRVHLNQLLLLRPSPELFPIIVSQDCDHQPTAQVIDTYRDSITVIKQPNQTEPILSKKLKKFAGYYKIARHYRWALNQIFFHMKYKTVIVTEDDLQIAVDFFEFFLATYKILIADSSLYCVSAWNDNGQEVMIEDRPDLLYRTDFFPGLGWMLTRQLWKELSPKWPNGFWDDWIRDPPQRRGRSCIRPEISRTAMSLYGKSGVSKGLFYEKHLKSIKLNTKFVHFTAMNLTYLLKENYEKLFSSQVNEAPVVSLNAIQAGLWTGKSVRILYRNAKEFVDIAKIIGLMDDMKAGVPRTAFRGVVPVYYYKTRVFISPSGKMSNNENVTDFLGTTGESAVASLPAELTFRAGHVA
;
A
#
# COMPACT_ATOMS: atom_id res chain seq x y z
N MET A 1 -20.47 -14.74 35.84
CA MET A 1 -21.18 -14.66 34.54
C MET A 1 -22.14 -15.83 34.34
N VAL A 2 -23.09 -16.02 35.27
CA VAL A 2 -24.26 -16.91 35.11
C VAL A 2 -25.56 -16.17 35.43
N GLU A 3 -25.50 -14.85 35.69
CA GLU A 3 -26.67 -14.07 36.14
C GLU A 3 -27.04 -12.88 35.24
N ILE A 4 -26.32 -12.69 34.12
CA ILE A 4 -26.64 -11.66 33.10
C ILE A 4 -27.12 -12.32 31.79
N CYS A 5 -27.77 -13.47 31.90
CA CYS A 5 -28.52 -14.09 30.78
C CYS A 5 -30.02 -14.20 31.06
N ASN A 6 -30.51 -13.74 32.22
CA ASN A 6 -31.89 -14.00 32.63
C ASN A 6 -32.88 -12.84 32.38
N GLN A 7 -32.45 -11.72 31.77
CA GLN A 7 -33.35 -10.58 31.50
C GLN A 7 -33.65 -10.26 30.03
N ASN A 8 -33.02 -10.94 29.06
CA ASN A 8 -33.36 -10.75 27.64
C ASN A 8 -33.98 -12.00 26.97
N LEU A 9 -34.29 -13.05 27.73
CA LEU A 9 -34.90 -14.29 27.22
C LEU A 9 -36.44 -14.31 27.29
N LEU A 10 -37.08 -13.34 27.93
CA LEU A 10 -38.54 -13.32 28.10
C LEU A 10 -39.32 -12.65 26.96
N ASN A 11 -38.67 -11.99 25.99
CA ASN A 11 -39.36 -11.27 24.91
C ASN A 11 -39.26 -11.92 23.50
N LEU A 12 -38.75 -13.14 23.38
CA LEU A 12 -38.65 -13.86 22.09
C LEU A 12 -39.36 -15.22 22.07
N TRP A 13 -40.31 -15.43 22.98
CA TRP A 13 -41.11 -16.67 23.06
C TRP A 13 -42.52 -16.57 22.46
N LYS A 14 -42.70 -15.71 21.45
CA LYS A 14 -43.88 -15.76 20.59
C LYS A 14 -43.50 -15.60 19.11
N LYS A 15 -43.03 -16.69 18.50
CA LYS A 15 -43.44 -17.17 17.17
C LYS A 15 -42.54 -18.34 16.71
N ASN A 16 -43.14 -19.53 16.75
CA ASN A 16 -42.95 -20.71 15.89
C ASN A 16 -41.54 -21.03 15.34
N GLY A 17 -40.97 -22.16 15.78
CA GLY A 17 -39.99 -22.90 14.96
C GLY A 17 -39.05 -23.86 15.71
N ASN A 18 -39.51 -25.12 15.91
CA ASN A 18 -38.79 -26.40 16.08
C ASN A 18 -37.40 -26.44 16.83
N PRO A 19 -37.26 -27.19 17.96
CA PRO A 19 -36.06 -27.25 18.80
C PRO A 19 -34.74 -27.73 18.16
N LYS A 20 -34.78 -28.48 17.04
CA LYS A 20 -33.55 -29.02 16.39
C LYS A 20 -32.72 -27.95 15.66
N THR A 21 -33.33 -26.85 15.23
CA THR A 21 -32.65 -25.78 14.47
C THR A 21 -31.90 -24.81 15.41
N TYR A 22 -32.27 -24.76 16.69
CA TYR A 22 -31.65 -23.89 17.69
C TYR A 22 -30.33 -24.45 18.24
N PHE A 23 -30.25 -25.77 18.46
CA PHE A 23 -29.03 -26.43 18.96
C PHE A 23 -27.86 -26.31 17.97
N ASN A 24 -28.13 -26.46 16.67
CA ASN A 24 -27.13 -26.29 15.61
C ASN A 24 -26.65 -24.83 15.46
N ASN A 25 -27.48 -23.83 15.75
CA ASN A 25 -27.09 -22.41 15.69
C ASN A 25 -26.31 -21.97 16.94
N CYS A 26 -26.51 -22.61 18.09
CA CYS A 26 -25.74 -22.34 19.30
C CYS A 26 -24.31 -22.91 19.21
N CYS A 27 -24.14 -24.15 18.73
CA CYS A 27 -22.81 -24.74 18.50
C CYS A 27 -22.01 -24.00 17.42
N LYS A 28 -22.66 -23.50 16.36
CA LYS A 28 -21.99 -22.74 15.29
C LYS A 28 -21.51 -21.36 15.73
N ARG A 29 -22.23 -20.71 16.67
CA ARG A 29 -21.82 -19.44 17.32
C ARG A 29 -20.73 -19.64 18.39
N PHE A 30 -20.74 -20.76 19.11
CA PHE A 30 -19.71 -21.08 20.11
C PHE A 30 -18.35 -21.37 19.45
N LEU A 31 -18.34 -22.06 18.30
CA LEU A 31 -17.13 -22.32 17.51
C LEU A 31 -16.55 -21.08 16.81
N THR A 32 -17.40 -20.09 16.45
CA THR A 32 -16.92 -18.82 15.89
C THR A 32 -16.39 -17.84 16.94
N ALA A 33 -16.86 -17.93 18.19
CA ALA A 33 -16.32 -17.15 19.31
C ALA A 33 -14.94 -17.64 19.74
N PHE A 34 -14.73 -18.97 19.83
CA PHE A 34 -13.42 -19.55 20.16
C PHE A 34 -12.39 -19.38 19.03
N GLY A 35 -12.81 -19.50 17.77
CA GLY A 35 -11.94 -19.25 16.61
C GLY A 35 -11.48 -17.80 16.47
N ARG A 36 -12.21 -16.84 17.05
CA ARG A 36 -11.80 -15.42 17.10
C ARG A 36 -10.94 -15.08 18.31
N LEU A 37 -10.99 -15.86 19.39
CA LEU A 37 -10.16 -15.62 20.57
C LEU A 37 -8.70 -16.04 20.37
N HIS A 38 -8.42 -17.02 19.50
CA HIS A 38 -7.04 -17.43 19.17
C HIS A 38 -6.35 -16.54 18.13
N ALA A 39 -7.07 -15.61 17.50
CA ALA A 39 -6.48 -14.65 16.56
C ALA A 39 -5.99 -13.35 17.23
N ILE A 40 -6.26 -13.15 18.51
CA ILE A 40 -5.93 -11.91 19.24
C ILE A 40 -4.61 -12.00 20.03
N THR A 41 -3.99 -13.18 20.16
CA THR A 41 -2.70 -13.34 20.88
C THR A 41 -1.46 -13.42 19.98
N SER A 42 -1.53 -12.92 18.75
CA SER A 42 -0.33 -12.80 17.89
C SER A 42 -0.33 -11.51 17.07
N THR A 43 -0.39 -10.36 17.74
CA THR A 43 0.29 -9.14 17.26
C THR A 43 0.60 -8.22 18.45
N ALA A 44 1.82 -7.73 18.48
CA ALA A 44 2.48 -7.05 19.58
C ALA A 44 1.77 -5.78 20.11
N ILE A 45 1.74 -5.66 21.45
CA ILE A 45 1.68 -4.37 22.13
C ILE A 45 3.10 -3.80 22.11
N CYS A 46 3.31 -2.79 21.29
CA CYS A 46 4.37 -1.81 21.49
C CYS A 46 3.79 -0.45 21.12
N CYS A 47 3.40 0.31 22.14
CA CYS A 47 3.76 1.73 22.25
C CYS A 47 3.41 2.29 23.65
N ASN A 48 4.38 3.07 24.16
CA ASN A 48 4.28 4.21 25.09
C ASN A 48 4.45 3.97 26.61
N GLY A 49 5.71 4.00 27.04
CA GLY A 49 6.32 5.21 27.65
C GLY A 49 5.84 5.65 29.04
N ILE A 50 6.66 5.39 30.07
CA ILE A 50 6.75 6.21 31.29
C ILE A 50 8.24 6.40 31.65
N ILE A 51 8.62 7.65 31.84
CA ILE A 51 9.94 8.13 32.28
C ILE A 51 10.13 7.82 33.77
N VAL A 52 11.24 7.20 34.16
CA VAL A 52 11.84 7.37 35.50
C VAL A 52 13.38 7.33 35.39
N LYS A 53 14.04 8.41 35.81
CA LYS A 53 15.49 8.54 36.04
C LYS A 53 15.97 7.54 37.12
N PHE A 54 17.20 7.02 37.06
CA PHE A 54 18.18 7.12 38.16
C PHE A 54 19.59 6.66 37.73
N THR A 55 20.56 7.23 38.45
CA THR A 55 22.02 7.40 38.35
C THR A 55 22.94 6.17 38.35
N GLU A 56 24.13 6.36 37.73
CA GLU A 56 25.51 5.94 38.11
C GLU A 56 25.86 4.59 38.78
N ARG A 57 26.97 4.02 38.25
CA ARG A 57 28.11 3.29 38.89
C ARG A 57 28.30 1.77 38.66
N LEU A 58 29.51 1.48 38.13
CA LEU A 58 30.44 0.34 38.39
C LEU A 58 29.99 -1.07 37.91
N PHE A 59 30.70 -1.78 37.03
CA PHE A 59 32.06 -2.31 37.23
C PHE A 59 32.83 -2.60 35.92
N THR A 60 34.15 -2.55 36.05
CA THR A 60 35.25 -2.64 35.08
C THR A 60 35.84 -4.05 34.84
N PHE A 61 36.72 -4.13 33.81
CA PHE A 61 37.75 -5.14 33.45
C PHE A 61 37.34 -6.29 32.52
N SER A 62 38.07 -6.68 31.47
CA SER A 62 39.25 -6.13 30.75
C SER A 62 39.51 -6.97 29.49
N SER A 63 40.13 -6.35 28.48
CA SER A 63 40.63 -6.91 27.21
C SER A 63 42.06 -7.48 27.32
N LEU A 64 42.53 -8.13 26.24
CA LEU A 64 43.83 -8.73 25.88
C LEU A 64 43.89 -10.27 26.04
N CYS A 65 44.26 -11.05 25.01
CA CYS A 65 45.46 -10.92 24.16
C CYS A 65 45.28 -11.34 22.69
N LEU A 66 46.19 -10.77 21.90
CA LEU A 66 46.44 -10.85 20.46
C LEU A 66 47.26 -12.10 20.05
N ASN A 67 47.19 -12.42 18.76
CA ASN A 67 48.28 -12.75 17.81
C ASN A 67 48.58 -14.17 17.29
N HIS A 68 48.70 -14.19 15.94
CA HIS A 68 49.63 -14.94 15.07
C HIS A 68 49.37 -16.44 14.84
N CYS A 69 49.58 -17.05 13.66
CA CYS A 69 50.10 -16.62 12.36
C CYS A 69 49.84 -17.73 11.28
N THR A 70 49.69 -17.30 10.01
CA THR A 70 50.25 -17.84 8.74
C THR A 70 50.04 -19.28 8.23
N ASP A 71 49.38 -19.36 7.06
CA ASP A 71 49.79 -19.95 5.77
C ASP A 71 50.63 -21.25 5.69
N CYS A 72 50.09 -22.25 4.97
CA CYS A 72 50.73 -22.85 3.78
C CYS A 72 49.81 -23.89 3.10
N GLY A 73 49.73 -23.84 1.77
CA GLY A 73 49.08 -24.86 0.94
C GLY A 73 50.10 -25.78 0.22
N ILE A 74 49.58 -26.80 -0.49
CA ILE A 74 49.90 -27.24 -1.87
C ILE A 74 49.59 -28.76 -2.08
N ALA A 75 48.69 -29.00 -3.05
CA ALA A 75 48.62 -30.03 -4.12
C ALA A 75 48.77 -31.55 -3.84
N THR A 76 48.31 -32.51 -4.65
CA THR A 76 47.21 -32.74 -5.63
C THR A 76 47.28 -34.24 -5.96
N ALA A 77 46.17 -34.96 -6.15
CA ALA A 77 46.12 -36.16 -7.03
C ALA A 77 44.68 -36.60 -7.39
N HIS A 78 44.45 -36.83 -8.69
CA HIS A 78 43.30 -37.50 -9.33
C HIS A 78 43.03 -38.91 -8.72
N GLN A 79 41.85 -39.54 -8.77
CA GLN A 79 40.99 -39.84 -9.93
C GLN A 79 39.67 -40.53 -9.46
N ASP A 80 38.61 -40.35 -10.25
CA ASP A 80 37.43 -41.22 -10.46
C ASP A 80 36.29 -41.41 -9.42
N LYS A 81 35.09 -41.03 -9.92
CA LYS A 81 33.75 -41.64 -9.78
C LYS A 81 32.86 -41.27 -8.57
N TYR A 82 31.72 -40.68 -8.95
CA TYR A 82 30.46 -40.45 -8.22
C TYR A 82 30.47 -39.43 -7.07
N TYR A 83 29.94 -38.24 -7.39
CA TYR A 83 29.56 -37.22 -6.41
C TYR A 83 28.23 -37.59 -5.74
N LEU A 84 28.29 -37.83 -4.43
CA LEU A 84 27.18 -37.59 -3.49
C LEU A 84 27.78 -36.78 -2.32
N PRO A 85 27.45 -35.49 -2.13
CA PRO A 85 27.98 -34.74 -1.01
C PRO A 85 27.28 -35.15 0.29
N VAL A 86 28.07 -35.78 1.17
CA VAL A 86 27.79 -35.98 2.59
C VAL A 86 27.87 -34.63 3.29
N VAL A 87 26.72 -34.10 3.75
CA VAL A 87 26.67 -32.97 4.68
C VAL A 87 26.79 -33.53 6.10
N TRP A 88 27.86 -33.13 6.80
CA TRP A 88 27.98 -33.26 8.25
C TRP A 88 27.03 -32.27 8.92
N CYS A 89 25.93 -32.75 9.49
CA CYS A 89 25.07 -31.97 10.39
C CYS A 89 25.48 -32.22 11.84
N LEU A 90 26.17 -31.24 12.41
CA LEU A 90 26.32 -31.06 13.86
C LEU A 90 24.94 -30.86 14.49
N HIS A 91 24.64 -31.72 15.47
CA HIS A 91 23.42 -31.70 16.28
C HIS A 91 23.37 -30.46 17.18
N PHE A 92 22.25 -29.73 17.12
CA PHE A 92 21.67 -29.03 18.27
C PHE A 92 20.16 -29.33 18.32
N PRO A 93 19.61 -29.74 19.48
CA PRO A 93 18.27 -30.31 19.57
C PRO A 93 17.20 -29.27 19.92
N GLY A 94 15.99 -29.48 19.42
CA GLY A 94 14.75 -29.06 20.09
C GLY A 94 13.73 -28.33 19.21
N ILE A 95 12.79 -29.07 18.62
CA ILE A 95 11.31 -28.90 18.68
C ILE A 95 10.71 -29.79 17.58
N ALA A 96 9.98 -30.83 17.98
CA ALA A 96 8.89 -31.38 17.18
C ALA A 96 7.97 -32.23 18.08
N PHE A 97 6.85 -31.64 18.53
CA PHE A 97 5.70 -32.42 18.96
C PHE A 97 4.66 -32.42 17.85
N SER A 98 4.36 -33.64 17.41
CA SER A 98 3.25 -34.04 16.57
C SER A 98 1.93 -33.95 17.35
N VAL A 99 0.87 -33.46 16.70
CA VAL A 99 -0.45 -34.07 16.85
C VAL A 99 -1.04 -34.33 15.47
N CYS A 100 -1.20 -35.62 15.24
CA CYS A 100 -1.90 -36.28 14.16
C CYS A 100 -3.38 -35.90 14.11
N CYS A 101 -3.91 -35.61 12.92
CA CYS A 101 -5.34 -35.81 12.62
C CYS A 101 -5.52 -36.12 11.12
N LEU A 102 -5.74 -37.41 10.84
CA LEU A 102 -6.70 -37.95 9.86
C LEU A 102 -6.75 -37.33 8.44
N ARG A 103 -6.05 -37.97 7.50
CA ARG A 103 -6.62 -38.79 6.40
C ARG A 103 -5.66 -38.78 5.20
N ILE A 104 -5.10 -39.96 4.92
CA ILE A 104 -4.31 -40.27 3.73
C ILE A 104 -5.24 -40.58 2.55
N CYS A 105 -4.89 -39.96 1.42
CA CYS A 105 -4.99 -40.38 0.02
C CYS A 105 -6.25 -41.09 -0.49
N GLN A 106 -6.95 -40.41 -1.41
CA GLN A 106 -7.34 -41.03 -2.67
C GLN A 106 -6.24 -40.75 -3.70
N LEU A 107 -5.59 -41.82 -4.18
CA LEU A 107 -4.84 -41.84 -5.42
C LEU A 107 -5.53 -42.85 -6.33
N GLN A 108 -5.90 -42.38 -7.52
CA GLN A 108 -6.45 -43.16 -8.62
C GLN A 108 -5.42 -44.17 -9.13
N VAL A 109 -5.80 -45.44 -9.35
CA VAL A 109 -5.42 -46.24 -10.53
C VAL A 109 -6.49 -47.33 -10.77
N PHE A 110 -7.11 -47.25 -11.95
CA PHE A 110 -7.63 -48.29 -12.87
C PHE A 110 -8.08 -49.69 -12.38
N HIS A 111 -9.36 -49.94 -12.68
CA HIS A 111 -9.93 -51.05 -13.47
C HIS A 111 -9.83 -52.52 -13.02
N PHE A 112 -11.02 -53.15 -13.17
CA PHE A 112 -11.32 -54.57 -13.44
C PHE A 112 -11.64 -55.51 -12.26
N LEU A 113 -12.94 -55.87 -12.24
CA LEU A 113 -13.60 -57.17 -11.99
C LEU A 113 -13.11 -58.12 -10.90
N LEU A 114 -14.13 -58.69 -10.20
CA LEU A 114 -14.28 -60.04 -9.60
C LEU A 114 -14.84 -59.88 -8.17
N ARG A 115 -16.13 -60.10 -7.90
CA ARG A 115 -16.88 -61.38 -7.80
C ARG A 115 -16.05 -62.56 -7.27
N ASP A 116 -16.57 -63.09 -6.17
CA ASP A 116 -16.40 -64.43 -5.59
C ASP A 116 -15.18 -64.70 -4.65
N TYR A 117 -15.57 -65.02 -3.40
CA TYR A 117 -14.89 -65.89 -2.41
C TYR A 117 -14.66 -67.31 -2.97
N PRO A 118 -14.02 -68.30 -2.27
CA PRO A 118 -13.18 -68.29 -1.06
C PRO A 118 -11.89 -69.20 -1.14
N SER A 119 -11.14 -69.26 -0.01
CA SER A 119 -10.53 -70.47 0.62
C SER A 119 -9.18 -71.08 0.16
N ALA A 120 -8.56 -71.76 1.16
CA ALA A 120 -7.41 -72.69 1.20
C ALA A 120 -6.02 -72.06 1.51
N TRP A 121 -5.36 -72.27 2.66
CA TRP A 121 -4.81 -73.47 3.36
C TRP A 121 -3.50 -74.06 2.78
N LEU A 122 -2.48 -74.10 3.65
CA LEU A 122 -1.31 -75.02 3.73
C LEU A 122 -0.30 -75.00 2.56
N ALA A 123 1.00 -75.35 2.69
CA ALA A 123 1.93 -75.63 3.78
C ALA A 123 3.33 -75.83 3.14
N GLU A 124 4.38 -75.62 3.95
CA GLU A 124 5.64 -76.40 4.04
C GLU A 124 6.69 -76.54 2.90
N GLY A 125 7.97 -76.44 3.33
CA GLY A 125 9.18 -77.08 2.74
C GLY A 125 10.21 -76.11 2.09
N VAL A 126 11.28 -75.56 2.70
CA VAL A 126 12.48 -76.10 3.41
C VAL A 126 13.41 -76.91 2.45
N PRO A 127 14.78 -76.92 2.51
CA PRO A 127 15.81 -76.04 3.11
C PRO A 127 17.17 -75.85 2.33
N ASN A 128 18.10 -75.10 2.98
CA ASN A 128 19.57 -75.31 3.12
C ASN A 128 20.57 -74.67 2.15
N VAL A 129 21.39 -73.72 2.67
CA VAL A 129 22.88 -73.78 2.71
C VAL A 129 23.40 -73.05 3.97
N HIS A 130 24.26 -73.74 4.73
CA HIS A 130 25.05 -73.29 5.89
C HIS A 130 26.37 -72.64 5.48
N VAL A 131 26.90 -71.66 6.25
CA VAL A 131 28.30 -71.65 6.80
C VAL A 131 28.36 -70.74 8.06
N HIS A 132 28.98 -71.28 9.11
CA HIS A 132 29.23 -70.69 10.44
C HIS A 132 30.45 -69.75 10.49
N PHE A 133 30.42 -68.75 11.38
CA PHE A 133 31.59 -68.40 12.21
C PHE A 133 31.15 -68.06 13.65
N SER A 134 31.88 -68.65 14.59
CA SER A 134 31.65 -68.68 16.05
C SER A 134 32.22 -67.44 16.75
N PHE A 135 31.55 -66.88 17.77
CA PHE A 135 32.09 -66.89 19.15
C PHE A 135 31.06 -66.44 20.20
N CYS A 136 31.16 -67.11 21.35
CA CYS A 136 30.34 -67.02 22.54
C CYS A 136 30.40 -65.68 23.30
N CYS A 137 29.23 -65.36 23.88
CA CYS A 137 28.97 -64.68 25.14
C CYS A 137 30.13 -64.51 26.14
N ARG A 138 30.16 -63.36 26.82
CA ARG A 138 29.99 -63.34 28.29
C ARG A 138 29.44 -62.02 28.81
N LEU A 139 28.53 -62.17 29.77
CA LEU A 139 27.73 -61.14 30.41
C LEU A 139 28.58 -60.13 31.19
N TRP A 140 28.13 -58.87 31.16
CA TRP A 140 28.09 -58.07 32.38
C TRP A 140 26.73 -57.37 32.49
N THR A 141 26.01 -57.77 33.52
CA THR A 141 24.67 -57.33 33.94
C THR A 141 24.66 -55.87 34.39
N GLY A 142 23.56 -55.15 34.17
CA GLY A 142 23.45 -53.80 34.70
C GLY A 142 22.06 -53.19 34.71
N LYS A 143 21.17 -53.75 35.52
CA LYS A 143 19.86 -53.21 35.97
C LYS A 143 19.88 -51.75 36.48
N TYR A 144 21.05 -51.11 36.50
CA TYR A 144 21.31 -49.76 37.00
C TYR A 144 21.07 -48.64 35.96
N THR A 145 21.19 -48.90 34.66
CA THR A 145 21.00 -47.87 33.62
C THR A 145 19.53 -47.47 33.43
N MET A 146 18.60 -48.42 33.60
CA MET A 146 17.16 -48.17 33.45
C MET A 146 16.53 -47.45 34.66
N ASN A 147 17.08 -47.62 35.87
CA ASN A 147 16.58 -46.94 37.07
C ASN A 147 17.06 -45.47 37.14
N LEU A 148 18.27 -45.17 36.64
CA LEU A 148 18.79 -43.81 36.57
C LEU A 148 17.98 -42.95 35.59
N LEU A 149 17.61 -43.51 34.42
CA LEU A 149 16.74 -42.84 33.43
C LEU A 149 15.31 -42.61 33.94
N ARG A 150 14.75 -43.52 34.76
CA ARG A 150 13.44 -43.32 35.41
C ARG A 150 13.50 -42.28 36.54
N PHE A 151 14.57 -42.21 37.31
CA PHE A 151 14.73 -41.20 38.35
C PHE A 151 14.92 -39.78 37.78
N VAL A 152 15.68 -39.65 36.68
CA VAL A 152 15.88 -38.37 36.01
C VAL A 152 14.58 -37.89 35.36
N SER A 153 13.77 -38.78 34.76
CA SER A 153 12.50 -38.38 34.15
C SER A 153 11.44 -37.97 35.18
N LEU A 154 11.34 -38.68 36.31
CA LEU A 154 10.43 -38.33 37.42
C LEU A 154 10.79 -36.99 38.06
N ARG A 155 12.08 -36.67 38.20
CA ARG A 155 12.53 -35.37 38.73
C ARG A 155 12.18 -34.22 37.79
N HIS A 156 12.34 -34.39 36.48
CA HIS A 156 11.96 -33.37 35.50
C HIS A 156 10.45 -33.15 35.44
N VAL A 157 9.65 -34.23 35.51
CA VAL A 157 8.18 -34.11 35.57
C VAL A 157 7.75 -33.37 36.82
N PHE A 158 8.37 -33.64 37.98
CA PHE A 158 8.08 -32.95 39.24
C PHE A 158 8.46 -31.46 39.21
N PHE A 159 9.59 -31.09 38.60
CA PHE A 159 9.96 -29.68 38.45
C PHE A 159 9.04 -28.94 37.48
N ILE A 160 8.63 -29.59 36.39
CA ILE A 160 7.69 -29.01 35.42
C ILE A 160 6.31 -28.80 36.06
N THR A 161 5.82 -29.74 36.88
CA THR A 161 4.54 -29.59 37.57
C THR A 161 4.59 -28.48 38.61
N ILE A 162 5.69 -28.31 39.35
CA ILE A 162 5.88 -27.18 40.28
C ILE A 162 5.91 -25.85 39.53
N ILE A 163 6.63 -25.76 38.40
CA ILE A 163 6.68 -24.53 37.59
C ILE A 163 5.29 -24.17 37.07
N TRP A 164 4.52 -25.17 36.60
CA TRP A 164 3.14 -24.96 36.17
C TRP A 164 2.22 -24.52 37.31
N LEU A 165 2.34 -25.11 38.51
CA LEU A 165 1.59 -24.69 39.70
C LEU A 165 1.94 -23.25 40.12
N LEU A 166 3.22 -22.88 40.10
CA LEU A 166 3.67 -21.53 40.42
C LEU A 166 3.16 -20.52 39.38
N ALA A 167 3.20 -20.85 38.09
CA ALA A 167 2.65 -20.03 37.02
C ALA A 167 1.14 -19.84 37.17
N LEU A 168 0.42 -20.89 37.59
CA LEU A 168 -1.03 -20.86 37.79
C LEU A 168 -1.41 -20.03 39.03
N ILE A 169 -0.61 -20.10 40.10
CA ILE A 169 -0.75 -19.23 41.28
C ILE A 169 -0.45 -17.77 40.93
N LEU A 170 0.60 -17.50 40.14
CA LEU A 170 0.94 -16.16 39.65
C LEU A 170 -0.17 -15.59 38.75
N PHE A 171 -0.72 -16.42 37.87
CA PHE A 171 -1.85 -16.06 37.03
C PHE A 171 -3.09 -15.72 37.87
N TYR A 172 -3.39 -16.53 38.91
CA TYR A 172 -4.52 -16.27 39.78
C TYR A 172 -4.32 -14.97 40.59
N ARG A 173 -3.12 -14.72 41.13
CA ARG A 173 -2.81 -13.48 41.86
C ARG A 173 -2.79 -12.23 40.97
N LEU A 174 -2.37 -12.35 39.70
CA LEU A 174 -2.44 -11.27 38.71
C LEU A 174 -3.88 -10.99 38.28
N HIS A 175 -4.73 -12.02 38.21
CA HIS A 175 -6.14 -11.85 37.90
C HIS A 175 -6.92 -11.23 39.08
N GLU A 176 -6.51 -11.51 40.32
CA GLU A 176 -7.13 -10.93 41.51
C GLU A 176 -6.77 -9.44 41.69
N SER A 177 -5.57 -9.02 41.26
CA SER A 177 -5.14 -7.61 41.29
C SER A 177 -5.70 -6.74 40.16
N VAL A 178 -6.38 -7.32 39.17
CA VAL A 178 -7.05 -6.61 38.06
C VAL A 178 -8.56 -6.92 38.07
N SER A 179 -9.21 -6.70 39.20
CA SER A 179 -10.67 -6.59 39.26
C SER A 179 -11.07 -5.12 39.09
N ILE A 180 -11.05 -4.64 37.84
CA ILE A 180 -11.68 -3.35 37.50
C ILE A 180 -13.20 -3.55 37.64
N ASP A 181 -13.84 -2.79 38.53
CA ASP A 181 -15.29 -2.76 38.70
C ASP A 181 -15.96 -2.12 37.46
N TYR A 182 -16.18 -2.94 36.42
CA TYR A 182 -16.85 -2.56 35.18
C TYR A 182 -18.27 -2.01 35.40
N GLY A 183 -18.88 -2.22 36.57
CA GLY A 183 -20.22 -1.73 36.90
C GLY A 183 -20.30 -0.21 37.11
N LYS A 184 -19.21 0.43 37.55
CA LYS A 184 -19.19 1.87 37.86
C LYS A 184 -18.48 2.74 36.82
N GLU A 185 -17.50 2.22 36.11
CA GLU A 185 -16.70 3.01 35.16
C GLU A 185 -17.26 3.02 33.73
N LEU A 186 -17.95 1.95 33.30
CA LEU A 186 -18.55 1.89 31.97
C LEU A 186 -19.62 2.97 31.72
N PRO A 187 -20.52 3.30 32.67
CA PRO A 187 -21.49 4.38 32.48
C PRO A 187 -20.82 5.76 32.41
N LYS A 188 -19.72 5.98 33.14
CA LYS A 188 -18.99 7.27 33.13
C LYS A 188 -18.31 7.48 31.79
N VAL A 189 -17.64 6.46 31.25
CA VAL A 189 -16.98 6.53 29.94
C VAL A 189 -18.01 6.71 28.83
N LEU A 190 -19.13 5.99 28.88
CA LEU A 190 -20.21 6.11 27.90
C LEU A 190 -20.83 7.51 27.91
N ASN A 191 -21.10 8.08 29.10
CA ASN A 191 -21.60 9.44 29.21
C ASN A 191 -20.60 10.49 28.71
N LYS A 192 -19.30 10.25 28.90
CA LYS A 192 -18.25 11.13 28.37
C LYS A 192 -18.19 11.06 26.84
N MET A 193 -18.33 9.88 26.25
CA MET A 193 -18.42 9.70 24.79
C MET A 193 -19.65 10.38 24.19
N ILE A 194 -20.82 10.22 24.80
CA ILE A 194 -22.06 10.87 24.36
C ILE A 194 -21.94 12.41 24.45
N LYS A 195 -21.29 12.92 25.48
CA LYS A 195 -21.04 14.36 25.63
C LYS A 195 -20.11 14.89 24.53
N LEU A 196 -19.01 14.19 24.27
CA LEU A 196 -18.07 14.52 23.19
C LEU A 196 -18.73 14.47 21.81
N GLU A 197 -19.59 13.48 21.56
CA GLU A 197 -20.32 13.37 20.30
C GLU A 197 -21.27 14.55 20.08
N LYS A 198 -21.96 15.00 21.14
CA LYS A 198 -22.79 16.22 21.07
C LYS A 198 -21.98 17.48 20.82
N GLU A 199 -20.82 17.63 21.46
CA GLU A 199 -19.93 18.78 21.26
C GLU A 199 -19.38 18.83 19.82
N ILE A 200 -19.01 17.69 19.23
CA ILE A 200 -18.56 17.60 17.82
C ILE A 200 -19.69 17.96 16.86
N VAL A 201 -20.91 17.47 17.10
CA VAL A 201 -22.07 17.80 16.24
C VAL A 201 -22.36 19.30 16.26
N GLU A 202 -22.25 19.94 17.42
CA GLU A 202 -22.54 21.37 17.53
C GLU A 202 -21.45 22.25 16.92
N GLN A 203 -20.17 21.87 17.10
CA GLN A 203 -19.05 22.51 16.37
C GLN A 203 -19.20 22.36 14.85
N ASN A 204 -19.65 21.20 14.36
CA ASN A 204 -19.89 20.98 12.94
C ASN A 204 -21.05 21.85 12.43
N LYS A 205 -22.13 22.04 13.19
CA LYS A 205 -23.21 22.96 12.79
C LYS A 205 -22.75 24.41 12.71
N GLU A 206 -21.90 24.84 13.64
CA GLU A 206 -21.36 26.20 13.64
C GLU A 206 -20.40 26.43 12.46
N ALA A 207 -19.56 25.45 12.14
CA ALA A 207 -18.72 25.46 10.96
C ALA A 207 -19.54 25.50 9.65
N VAL A 208 -20.63 24.72 9.55
CA VAL A 208 -21.54 24.76 8.39
C VAL A 208 -22.23 26.12 8.27
N ARG A 209 -22.68 26.73 9.37
CA ARG A 209 -23.27 28.09 9.36
C ARG A 209 -22.26 29.18 8.96
N LEU A 210 -20.98 29.01 9.31
CA LEU A 210 -19.92 29.93 8.88
C LEU A 210 -19.62 29.78 7.39
N LEU A 211 -19.67 28.56 6.86
CA LEU A 211 -19.52 28.28 5.43
C LEU A 211 -20.71 28.83 4.62
N GLU A 212 -21.94 28.71 5.11
CA GLU A 212 -23.14 29.30 4.47
C GLU A 212 -23.12 30.84 4.45
N ARG A 213 -22.39 31.49 5.36
CA ARG A 213 -22.20 32.95 5.35
C ARG A 213 -21.11 33.41 4.40
N LEU A 214 -20.22 32.51 3.98
CA LEU A 214 -19.07 32.84 3.14
C LEU A 214 -19.31 32.64 1.65
N ASP A 215 -20.35 31.92 1.23
CA ASP A 215 -20.64 31.79 -0.20
C ASP A 215 -22.13 31.56 -0.50
N ASN A 216 -22.71 32.48 -1.27
CA ASN A 216 -23.77 32.15 -2.24
C ASN A 216 -24.08 33.26 -3.26
N ASP A 217 -23.73 34.53 -3.04
CA ASP A 217 -24.14 35.59 -4.00
C ASP A 217 -23.01 36.44 -4.61
N LYS A 218 -21.80 36.46 -4.04
CA LYS A 218 -20.70 37.31 -4.59
C LYS A 218 -19.85 36.61 -5.65
N PHE A 219 -19.53 35.33 -5.46
CA PHE A 219 -18.64 34.60 -6.37
C PHE A 219 -19.25 34.40 -7.76
N ALA A 220 -20.54 34.06 -7.83
CA ALA A 220 -21.25 33.91 -9.11
C ALA A 220 -21.40 35.23 -9.89
N GLN A 221 -21.56 36.37 -9.18
CA GLN A 221 -21.69 37.68 -9.79
C GLN A 221 -20.35 38.25 -10.27
N GLU A 222 -19.26 38.09 -9.50
CA GLU A 222 -17.92 38.52 -9.93
C GLU A 222 -17.40 37.71 -11.13
N TRP A 223 -17.75 36.42 -11.20
CA TRP A 223 -17.41 35.54 -12.33
C TRP A 223 -18.09 35.94 -13.65
N PHE A 224 -19.33 36.42 -13.59
CA PHE A 224 -20.08 36.91 -14.76
C PHE A 224 -19.48 38.21 -15.34
N ILE A 225 -18.86 39.03 -14.49
CA ILE A 225 -18.26 40.31 -14.90
C ILE A 225 -16.88 40.09 -15.53
N PHE A 226 -16.06 39.19 -15.00
CA PHE A 226 -14.70 38.94 -15.53
C PHE A 226 -14.70 38.26 -16.91
N SER A 227 -15.69 37.41 -17.19
CA SER A 227 -15.77 36.65 -18.44
C SER A 227 -16.20 37.48 -19.66
N ASN A 228 -16.96 38.57 -19.47
CA ASN A 228 -17.41 39.45 -20.56
C ASN A 228 -16.33 40.40 -21.09
N THR A 229 -15.21 40.57 -20.39
CA THR A 229 -14.12 41.50 -20.79
C THR A 229 -13.10 40.89 -21.74
N THR A 230 -13.15 39.58 -22.00
CA THR A 230 -12.17 38.89 -22.87
C THR A 230 -12.86 38.01 -23.90
N ASP A 231 -13.59 38.60 -24.85
CA ASP A 231 -13.72 37.95 -26.16
C ASP A 231 -14.24 38.92 -27.23
N ASN A 232 -13.36 39.28 -28.16
CA ASN A 232 -13.74 39.85 -29.46
C ASN A 232 -12.55 39.69 -30.42
N THR A 233 -12.12 38.44 -30.67
CA THR A 233 -11.47 37.99 -31.92
C THR A 233 -10.96 36.55 -31.76
N ALA A 234 -11.74 35.53 -32.18
CA ALA A 234 -11.19 34.19 -32.40
C ALA A 234 -11.92 33.45 -33.53
N HIS A 235 -11.14 32.90 -34.46
CA HIS A 235 -11.54 32.10 -35.63
C HIS A 235 -11.25 30.60 -35.35
N PRO A 236 -11.94 29.63 -35.98
CA PRO A 236 -12.06 28.26 -35.49
C PRO A 236 -10.95 27.36 -36.06
N ASP A 237 -9.82 27.24 -35.36
CA ASP A 237 -9.03 26.01 -35.42
C ASP A 237 -8.49 25.68 -34.00
N ASP A 238 -8.80 24.47 -33.56
CA ASP A 238 -9.06 24.08 -32.18
C ASP A 238 -7.76 23.73 -31.40
N ARG A 239 -6.78 24.64 -31.40
CA ARG A 239 -5.48 24.45 -30.73
C ARG A 239 -5.04 25.56 -29.77
N ASP A 240 -5.61 26.75 -29.87
CA ASP A 240 -5.15 27.91 -29.09
C ASP A 240 -6.27 28.60 -28.28
N ALA A 241 -7.43 27.97 -28.11
CA ALA A 241 -8.52 28.57 -27.35
C ALA A 241 -8.24 28.53 -25.84
N PRO A 242 -8.00 29.66 -25.13
CA PRO A 242 -8.25 29.73 -23.70
C PRO A 242 -9.69 29.26 -23.44
N LEU A 243 -9.93 28.56 -22.30
CA LEU A 243 -11.24 28.03 -21.87
C LEU A 243 -12.39 28.70 -22.62
N SER A 244 -12.87 28.09 -23.71
CA SER A 244 -14.09 28.61 -24.34
C SER A 244 -15.15 28.51 -23.25
N ILE A 245 -15.84 29.61 -22.96
CA ILE A 245 -16.95 29.70 -22.01
C ILE A 245 -17.89 28.51 -22.28
N GLY A 246 -17.75 27.40 -21.54
CA GLY A 246 -18.44 26.13 -21.85
C GLY A 246 -17.64 24.82 -21.67
N ASP A 247 -16.31 24.84 -21.57
CA ASP A 247 -15.53 23.60 -21.38
C ASP A 247 -15.66 23.06 -19.93
N LYS A 248 -16.37 21.93 -19.80
CA LYS A 248 -16.57 21.22 -18.53
C LYS A 248 -15.38 20.34 -18.18
N ILE A 249 -15.06 20.26 -16.89
CA ILE A 249 -14.02 19.39 -16.32
C ILE A 249 -14.70 18.32 -15.46
N PRO A 250 -15.20 17.22 -16.06
CA PRO A 250 -15.85 16.16 -15.30
C PRO A 250 -14.90 15.55 -14.26
N VAL A 251 -15.48 15.10 -13.14
CA VAL A 251 -14.81 14.24 -12.16
C VAL A 251 -15.28 12.80 -12.36
N LEU A 252 -14.39 11.93 -12.86
CA LEU A 252 -14.62 10.50 -12.99
C LEU A 252 -14.16 9.79 -11.71
N VAL A 253 -15.13 9.23 -10.97
CA VAL A 253 -14.88 8.45 -9.76
C VAL A 253 -14.86 6.96 -10.11
N MET A 254 -13.72 6.30 -9.86
CA MET A 254 -13.53 4.86 -10.05
C MET A 254 -13.94 4.11 -8.77
N ALA A 255 -15.04 3.36 -8.84
CA ALA A 255 -15.60 2.60 -7.71
C ALA A 255 -15.77 1.11 -8.02
N CYS A 256 -15.81 0.27 -6.99
CA CYS A 256 -16.01 -1.18 -7.13
C CYS A 256 -16.91 -1.71 -6.00
N ASN A 257 -16.31 -2.09 -4.86
CA ASN A 257 -16.99 -2.87 -3.82
C ASN A 257 -16.79 -2.32 -2.38
N ARG A 258 -16.48 -1.03 -2.24
CA ARG A 258 -16.23 -0.38 -0.94
C ARG A 258 -17.32 0.67 -0.61
N PRO A 259 -18.47 0.26 -0.04
CA PRO A 259 -19.62 1.17 0.18
C PRO A 259 -19.30 2.32 1.15
N GLY A 260 -18.47 2.09 2.17
CA GLY A 260 -18.04 3.15 3.09
C GLY A 260 -17.11 4.17 2.43
N ALA A 261 -16.17 3.70 1.60
CA ALA A 261 -15.20 4.54 0.91
C ALA A 261 -15.90 5.50 -0.07
N ILE A 262 -16.72 4.95 -0.97
CA ILE A 262 -17.43 5.75 -1.97
C ILE A 262 -18.38 6.78 -1.32
N ARG A 263 -19.03 6.44 -0.20
CA ARG A 263 -19.90 7.37 0.54
C ARG A 263 -19.11 8.58 1.02
N VAL A 264 -17.97 8.36 1.67
CA VAL A 264 -17.12 9.43 2.20
C VAL A 264 -16.57 10.27 1.05
N HIS A 265 -16.07 9.63 -0.01
CA HIS A 265 -15.50 10.32 -1.15
C HIS A 265 -16.55 11.20 -1.88
N LEU A 266 -17.74 10.68 -2.15
CA LEU A 266 -18.82 11.45 -2.78
C LEU A 266 -19.32 12.60 -1.91
N ASN A 267 -19.43 12.39 -0.59
CA ASN A 267 -19.79 13.47 0.34
C ASN A 267 -18.79 14.64 0.25
N GLN A 268 -17.48 14.35 0.21
CA GLN A 268 -16.46 15.39 0.08
C GLN A 268 -16.52 16.09 -1.29
N LEU A 269 -16.65 15.33 -2.38
CA LEU A 269 -16.77 15.90 -3.71
C LEU A 269 -17.97 16.83 -3.82
N LEU A 270 -19.15 16.41 -3.34
CA LEU A 270 -20.36 17.22 -3.40
C LEU A 270 -20.28 18.45 -2.49
N LEU A 271 -19.67 18.32 -1.31
CA LEU A 271 -19.48 19.42 -0.37
C LEU A 271 -18.56 20.51 -0.92
N LEU A 272 -17.47 20.13 -1.58
CA LEU A 272 -16.43 21.06 -2.04
C LEU A 272 -16.59 21.49 -3.49
N ARG A 273 -17.55 20.92 -4.23
CA ARG A 273 -17.77 21.22 -5.66
C ARG A 273 -18.36 22.62 -5.82
N PRO A 274 -17.67 23.54 -6.52
CA PRO A 274 -18.15 24.92 -6.69
C PRO A 274 -19.31 25.01 -7.68
N SER A 275 -19.35 24.15 -8.71
CA SER A 275 -20.42 24.14 -9.70
C SER A 275 -20.66 22.74 -10.27
N PRO A 276 -21.92 22.24 -10.27
CA PRO A 276 -22.28 20.98 -10.91
C PRO A 276 -22.17 21.04 -12.44
N GLU A 277 -22.29 22.22 -13.04
CA GLU A 277 -22.17 22.40 -14.48
C GLU A 277 -20.72 22.36 -14.94
N LEU A 278 -19.82 23.00 -14.19
CA LEU A 278 -18.40 23.03 -14.49
C LEU A 278 -17.73 21.69 -14.15
N PHE A 279 -18.11 21.08 -13.02
CA PHE A 279 -17.55 19.82 -12.52
C PHE A 279 -18.64 18.73 -12.38
N PRO A 280 -19.20 18.24 -13.49
CA PRO A 280 -20.14 17.12 -13.43
C PRO A 280 -19.42 15.89 -12.86
N ILE A 281 -20.05 15.20 -11.90
CA ILE A 281 -19.48 14.01 -11.27
C ILE A 281 -20.05 12.78 -11.96
N ILE A 282 -19.17 11.92 -12.48
CA ILE A 282 -19.50 10.64 -13.10
C ILE A 282 -18.90 9.52 -12.26
N VAL A 283 -19.74 8.65 -11.70
CA VAL A 283 -19.30 7.47 -10.96
C VAL A 283 -19.32 6.27 -11.87
N SER A 284 -18.14 5.69 -12.10
CA SER A 284 -17.98 4.42 -12.82
C SER A 284 -17.82 3.28 -11.85
N GLN A 285 -18.83 2.42 -11.76
CA GLN A 285 -18.82 1.26 -10.87
C GLN A 285 -18.47 -0.02 -11.63
N ASP A 286 -17.50 -0.78 -11.11
CA ASP A 286 -17.20 -2.16 -11.49
C ASP A 286 -17.65 -3.16 -10.40
N CYS A 287 -17.36 -4.45 -10.59
CA CYS A 287 -17.51 -5.52 -9.60
C CYS A 287 -18.95 -5.95 -9.24
N ASP A 288 -19.98 -5.38 -9.87
CA ASP A 288 -21.40 -5.67 -9.64
C ASP A 288 -21.82 -5.75 -8.16
N HIS A 289 -21.13 -5.00 -7.31
CA HIS A 289 -21.32 -5.08 -5.87
C HIS A 289 -22.57 -4.30 -5.45
N GLN A 290 -23.67 -5.03 -5.19
CA GLN A 290 -24.98 -4.46 -4.86
C GLN A 290 -24.96 -3.47 -3.68
N PRO A 291 -24.30 -3.73 -2.55
CA PRO A 291 -24.24 -2.76 -1.46
C PRO A 291 -23.58 -1.43 -1.86
N THR A 292 -22.55 -1.47 -2.71
CA THR A 292 -21.93 -0.25 -3.23
C THR A 292 -22.86 0.47 -4.21
N ALA A 293 -23.55 -0.29 -5.07
CA ALA A 293 -24.52 0.28 -6.01
C ALA A 293 -25.65 1.01 -5.28
N GLN A 294 -26.18 0.42 -4.19
CA GLN A 294 -27.20 1.04 -3.35
C GLN A 294 -26.73 2.34 -2.71
N VAL A 295 -25.47 2.41 -2.25
CA VAL A 295 -24.89 3.66 -1.73
C VAL A 295 -24.77 4.70 -2.84
N ILE A 296 -24.28 4.34 -4.02
CA ILE A 296 -24.16 5.28 -5.15
C ILE A 296 -25.55 5.80 -5.55
N ASP A 297 -26.56 4.95 -5.54
CA ASP A 297 -27.93 5.30 -5.94
C ASP A 297 -28.56 6.39 -5.05
N THR A 298 -28.15 6.49 -3.77
CA THR A 298 -28.63 7.57 -2.88
C THR A 298 -28.16 8.97 -3.32
N TYR A 299 -27.25 9.06 -4.28
CA TYR A 299 -26.71 10.33 -4.80
C TYR A 299 -27.18 10.62 -6.24
N ARG A 300 -28.04 9.78 -6.83
CA ARG A 300 -28.35 9.77 -8.27
C ARG A 300 -28.78 11.12 -8.84
N ASP A 301 -29.43 11.97 -8.05
CA ASP A 301 -29.88 13.30 -8.49
C ASP A 301 -28.71 14.30 -8.67
N SER A 302 -27.54 14.02 -8.09
CA SER A 302 -26.36 14.90 -8.09
C SER A 302 -25.19 14.40 -8.94
N ILE A 303 -25.27 13.16 -9.44
CA ILE A 303 -24.18 12.47 -10.16
C ILE A 303 -24.72 11.70 -11.36
N THR A 304 -23.86 11.42 -12.34
CA THR A 304 -24.14 10.43 -13.38
C THR A 304 -23.51 9.09 -13.01
N VAL A 305 -24.23 7.98 -13.17
CA VAL A 305 -23.73 6.63 -12.84
C VAL A 305 -23.58 5.80 -14.11
N ILE A 306 -22.42 5.19 -14.30
CA ILE A 306 -22.13 4.25 -15.38
C ILE A 306 -21.60 2.94 -14.78
N LYS A 307 -21.99 1.80 -15.34
CA LYS A 307 -21.59 0.47 -14.84
C LYS A 307 -20.77 -0.27 -15.87
N GLN A 308 -19.61 -0.77 -15.45
CA GLN A 308 -18.70 -1.52 -16.28
C GLN A 308 -19.37 -2.85 -16.69
N PRO A 309 -19.71 -3.10 -17.97
CA PRO A 309 -20.57 -4.22 -18.34
C PRO A 309 -19.86 -5.59 -18.32
N ASN A 310 -18.55 -5.62 -18.46
CA ASN A 310 -17.74 -6.84 -18.58
C ASN A 310 -17.22 -7.31 -17.21
N GLN A 311 -17.97 -8.19 -16.56
CA GLN A 311 -17.58 -8.81 -15.28
C GLN A 311 -16.78 -10.10 -15.41
N THR A 312 -16.33 -10.46 -16.62
CA THR A 312 -15.62 -11.74 -16.84
C THR A 312 -14.30 -11.80 -16.06
N GLU A 313 -13.95 -12.99 -15.57
CA GLU A 313 -12.63 -13.22 -14.97
C GLU A 313 -11.55 -13.22 -16.06
N PRO A 314 -10.42 -12.53 -15.86
CA PRO A 314 -9.33 -12.55 -16.82
C PRO A 314 -8.72 -13.95 -16.91
N ILE A 315 -8.51 -14.43 -18.14
CA ILE A 315 -7.86 -15.72 -18.40
C ILE A 315 -6.35 -15.54 -18.17
N LEU A 316 -5.86 -16.03 -17.03
CA LEU A 316 -4.48 -15.84 -16.59
C LEU A 316 -3.80 -17.18 -16.28
N SER A 317 -2.49 -17.24 -16.58
CA SER A 317 -1.63 -18.35 -16.17
C SER A 317 -1.59 -18.47 -14.65
N LYS A 318 -1.26 -19.66 -14.13
CA LYS A 318 -1.21 -19.93 -12.67
C LYS A 318 -0.37 -18.89 -11.90
N LYS A 319 0.75 -18.44 -12.48
CA LYS A 319 1.63 -17.43 -11.87
C LYS A 319 0.98 -16.04 -11.76
N LEU A 320 0.12 -15.68 -12.70
CA LEU A 320 -0.51 -14.36 -12.79
C LEU A 320 -1.88 -14.27 -12.11
N LYS A 321 -2.49 -15.40 -11.73
CA LYS A 321 -3.80 -15.42 -11.05
C LYS A 321 -3.87 -14.51 -9.82
N LYS A 322 -2.78 -14.40 -9.05
CA LYS A 322 -2.70 -13.51 -7.87
C LYS A 322 -2.84 -12.02 -8.21
N PHE A 323 -2.65 -11.65 -9.47
CA PHE A 323 -2.74 -10.28 -9.99
C PHE A 323 -4.01 -10.01 -10.77
N ALA A 324 -4.99 -10.92 -10.78
CA ALA A 324 -6.25 -10.75 -11.52
C ALA A 324 -6.95 -9.41 -11.25
N GLY A 325 -6.88 -8.89 -10.01
CA GLY A 325 -7.41 -7.57 -9.67
C GLY A 325 -6.81 -6.42 -10.50
N TYR A 326 -5.51 -6.44 -10.79
CA TYR A 326 -4.86 -5.42 -11.62
C TYR A 326 -5.34 -5.45 -13.08
N TYR A 327 -5.71 -6.62 -13.59
CA TYR A 327 -6.28 -6.76 -14.93
C TYR A 327 -7.72 -6.22 -14.99
N LYS A 328 -8.51 -6.47 -13.94
CA LYS A 328 -9.85 -5.90 -13.80
C LYS A 328 -9.81 -4.38 -13.71
N ILE A 329 -8.89 -3.82 -12.90
CA ILE A 329 -8.66 -2.37 -12.80
C ILE A 329 -8.33 -1.79 -14.18
N ALA A 330 -7.36 -2.36 -14.90
CA ALA A 330 -6.96 -1.84 -16.21
C ALA A 330 -8.13 -1.88 -17.23
N ARG A 331 -8.93 -2.96 -17.23
CA ARG A 331 -10.15 -3.05 -18.04
C ARG A 331 -11.17 -1.97 -17.68
N HIS A 332 -11.39 -1.75 -16.38
CA HIS A 332 -12.35 -0.76 -15.89
C HIS A 332 -11.94 0.66 -16.26
N TYR A 333 -10.68 1.04 -16.02
CA TYR A 333 -10.13 2.33 -16.44
C TYR A 333 -10.30 2.57 -17.95
N ARG A 334 -9.96 1.57 -18.78
CA ARG A 334 -10.13 1.68 -20.23
C ARG A 334 -11.58 1.93 -20.63
N TRP A 335 -12.50 1.17 -20.06
CA TRP A 335 -13.91 1.30 -20.38
C TRP A 335 -14.46 2.66 -19.92
N ALA A 336 -14.17 3.07 -18.69
CA ALA A 336 -14.63 4.33 -18.12
C ALA A 336 -14.10 5.55 -18.89
N LEU A 337 -12.80 5.56 -19.22
CA LEU A 337 -12.21 6.65 -20.00
C LEU A 337 -12.76 6.70 -21.44
N ASN A 338 -13.07 5.54 -22.05
CA ASN A 338 -13.79 5.53 -23.33
C ASN A 338 -15.20 6.15 -23.20
N GLN A 339 -15.93 5.88 -22.11
CA GLN A 339 -17.22 6.54 -21.85
C GLN A 339 -17.06 8.06 -21.80
N ILE A 340 -16.10 8.56 -21.02
CA ILE A 340 -15.84 10.00 -20.90
C ILE A 340 -15.47 10.64 -22.24
N PHE A 341 -14.49 10.08 -22.94
CA PHE A 341 -13.86 10.76 -24.07
C PHE A 341 -14.49 10.49 -25.42
N PHE A 342 -15.02 9.29 -25.65
CA PHE A 342 -15.60 8.90 -26.95
C PHE A 342 -17.12 8.96 -26.96
N HIS A 343 -17.79 8.60 -25.86
CA HIS A 343 -19.26 8.65 -25.78
C HIS A 343 -19.76 10.02 -25.32
N MET A 344 -19.28 10.51 -24.17
CA MET A 344 -19.69 11.81 -23.60
C MET A 344 -18.94 12.99 -24.23
N LYS A 345 -17.87 12.72 -24.99
CA LYS A 345 -17.09 13.70 -25.78
C LYS A 345 -16.45 14.84 -24.97
N TYR A 346 -16.24 14.67 -23.66
CA TYR A 346 -15.53 15.65 -22.85
C TYR A 346 -14.09 15.86 -23.36
N LYS A 347 -13.54 17.08 -23.18
CA LYS A 347 -12.18 17.41 -23.60
C LYS A 347 -11.12 17.04 -22.56
N THR A 348 -11.50 17.03 -21.28
CA THR A 348 -10.64 16.67 -20.15
C THR A 348 -11.44 15.91 -19.10
N VAL A 349 -10.77 15.34 -18.10
CA VAL A 349 -11.40 14.71 -16.93
C VAL A 349 -10.41 14.67 -15.78
N ILE A 350 -10.91 14.86 -14.56
CA ILE A 350 -10.21 14.56 -13.31
C ILE A 350 -10.62 13.16 -12.88
N VAL A 351 -9.66 12.26 -12.67
CA VAL A 351 -9.89 10.89 -12.24
C VAL A 351 -9.57 10.75 -10.75
N THR A 352 -10.53 10.24 -9.97
CA THR A 352 -10.36 9.93 -8.55
C THR A 352 -10.74 8.47 -8.28
N GLU A 353 -10.12 7.86 -7.28
CA GLU A 353 -10.50 6.53 -6.77
C GLU A 353 -11.39 6.67 -5.53
N ASP A 354 -12.25 5.68 -5.28
CA ASP A 354 -13.26 5.73 -4.20
C ASP A 354 -12.69 5.79 -2.78
N ASP A 355 -11.39 5.59 -2.59
CA ASP A 355 -10.70 5.63 -1.30
C ASP A 355 -9.83 6.87 -1.09
N LEU A 356 -9.95 7.90 -1.93
CA LEU A 356 -9.24 9.16 -1.74
C LEU A 356 -10.03 10.12 -0.82
N GLN A 357 -9.29 10.88 -0.03
CA GLN A 357 -9.75 12.15 0.55
C GLN A 357 -9.30 13.29 -0.36
N ILE A 358 -10.08 14.38 -0.43
CA ILE A 358 -9.76 15.58 -1.23
C ILE A 358 -9.60 16.82 -0.34
N ALA A 359 -8.74 17.75 -0.76
CA ALA A 359 -8.47 19.00 -0.06
C ALA A 359 -9.51 20.08 -0.35
N VAL A 360 -9.57 21.10 0.52
CA VAL A 360 -10.52 22.22 0.41
C VAL A 360 -10.39 23.04 -0.88
N ASP A 361 -9.20 23.05 -1.49
CA ASP A 361 -8.89 23.75 -2.75
C ASP A 361 -8.74 22.79 -3.94
N PHE A 362 -9.26 21.55 -3.85
CA PHE A 362 -9.11 20.52 -4.89
C PHE A 362 -9.60 20.99 -6.27
N PHE A 363 -10.81 21.55 -6.33
CA PHE A 363 -11.40 22.04 -7.59
C PHE A 363 -10.69 23.30 -8.10
N GLU A 364 -10.32 24.22 -7.20
CA GLU A 364 -9.57 25.43 -7.51
C GLU A 364 -8.19 25.12 -8.13
N PHE A 365 -7.49 24.13 -7.57
CA PHE A 365 -6.23 23.62 -8.09
C PHE A 365 -6.36 23.09 -9.53
N PHE A 366 -7.34 22.21 -9.79
CA PHE A 366 -7.54 21.66 -11.13
C PHE A 366 -8.02 22.69 -12.14
N LEU A 367 -8.86 23.65 -11.71
CA LEU A 367 -9.35 24.72 -12.58
C LEU A 367 -8.20 25.61 -13.07
N ALA A 368 -7.31 26.02 -12.17
CA ALA A 368 -6.18 26.86 -12.52
C ALA A 368 -5.15 26.12 -13.39
N THR A 369 -4.82 24.89 -13.02
CA THR A 369 -3.80 24.09 -13.72
C THR A 369 -4.30 23.50 -15.05
N TYR A 370 -5.61 23.42 -15.27
CA TYR A 370 -6.19 23.08 -16.57
C TYR A 370 -5.64 23.98 -17.67
N LYS A 371 -5.59 25.29 -17.43
CA LYS A 371 -5.07 26.27 -18.41
C LYS A 371 -3.62 25.94 -18.82
N ILE A 372 -2.79 25.52 -17.86
CA ILE A 372 -1.40 25.14 -18.12
C ILE A 372 -1.33 23.79 -18.86
N LEU A 373 -2.15 22.82 -18.48
CA LEU A 373 -2.20 21.50 -19.13
C LEU A 373 -2.58 21.59 -20.62
N ILE A 374 -3.50 22.48 -20.97
CA ILE A 374 -3.91 22.69 -22.37
C ILE A 374 -2.85 23.48 -23.14
N ALA A 375 -2.26 24.51 -22.54
CA ALA A 375 -1.27 25.36 -23.21
C ALA A 375 0.08 24.66 -23.45
N ASP A 376 0.47 23.71 -22.61
CA ASP A 376 1.79 23.07 -22.66
C ASP A 376 1.71 21.57 -23.03
N SER A 377 1.95 21.27 -24.30
CA SER A 377 1.98 19.89 -24.83
C SER A 377 3.08 18.99 -24.26
N SER A 378 4.05 19.56 -23.54
CA SER A 378 5.04 18.79 -22.78
C SER A 378 4.50 18.27 -21.45
N LEU A 379 3.27 18.65 -21.07
CA LEU A 379 2.52 18.04 -19.99
C LEU A 379 1.60 16.94 -20.53
N TYR A 380 1.44 15.89 -19.73
CA TYR A 380 0.42 14.86 -19.98
C TYR A 380 -0.54 14.67 -18.81
N CYS A 381 -0.25 15.23 -17.64
CA CYS A 381 -1.19 15.21 -16.54
C CYS A 381 -0.99 16.35 -15.54
N VAL A 382 -2.01 16.57 -14.71
CA VAL A 382 -1.88 17.27 -13.43
C VAL A 382 -2.26 16.26 -12.36
N SER A 383 -1.45 16.09 -11.32
CA SER A 383 -1.78 15.21 -10.19
C SER A 383 -1.89 16.04 -8.91
N ALA A 384 -2.88 15.70 -8.10
CA ALA A 384 -3.09 16.22 -6.76
C ALA A 384 -2.16 15.58 -5.72
N TRP A 385 -1.31 14.62 -6.10
CA TRP A 385 -0.52 13.81 -5.19
C TRP A 385 0.97 14.17 -5.19
N ASN A 386 1.55 14.28 -4.00
CA ASN A 386 3.00 14.28 -3.79
C ASN A 386 3.43 12.95 -3.16
N ASP A 387 4.15 12.11 -3.90
CA ASP A 387 4.64 10.80 -3.42
C ASP A 387 5.55 10.91 -2.17
N ASN A 388 6.22 12.05 -1.99
CA ASN A 388 7.05 12.35 -0.82
C ASN A 388 6.39 13.40 0.10
N GLY A 389 5.08 13.58 0.01
CA GLY A 389 4.29 14.60 0.69
C GLY A 389 4.03 14.36 2.18
N GLN A 390 4.93 13.69 2.89
CA GLN A 390 4.81 13.49 4.34
C GLN A 390 5.11 14.81 5.06
N GLU A 391 4.44 15.07 6.19
CA GLU A 391 4.53 16.36 6.89
C GLU A 391 5.96 16.80 7.21
N VAL A 392 6.85 15.86 7.54
CA VAL A 392 8.26 16.14 7.86
C VAL A 392 9.14 16.39 6.63
N MET A 393 8.60 16.17 5.42
CA MET A 393 9.31 16.21 4.14
C MET A 393 8.85 17.33 3.19
N ILE A 394 7.91 18.15 3.65
CA ILE A 394 7.29 19.24 2.87
C ILE A 394 7.48 20.57 3.58
N GLU A 395 7.58 21.63 2.78
CA GLU A 395 7.53 23.00 3.27
C GLU A 395 6.06 23.42 3.46
N ASP A 396 5.78 24.32 4.42
CA ASP A 396 4.44 24.90 4.62
C ASP A 396 4.13 25.96 3.55
N ARG A 397 4.19 25.53 2.29
CA ARG A 397 3.96 26.30 1.06
C ARG A 397 2.88 25.62 0.23
N PRO A 398 1.59 25.74 0.63
CA PRO A 398 0.51 25.09 -0.09
C PRO A 398 0.40 25.61 -1.54
N ASP A 399 0.85 26.83 -1.81
CA ASP A 399 0.84 27.48 -3.12
C ASP A 399 1.91 26.96 -4.10
N LEU A 400 2.92 26.23 -3.62
CA LEU A 400 4.04 25.81 -4.45
C LEU A 400 3.70 24.55 -5.27
N LEU A 401 3.82 24.67 -6.59
CA LEU A 401 3.66 23.58 -7.55
C LEU A 401 4.98 23.30 -8.29
N TYR A 402 5.14 22.05 -8.73
CA TYR A 402 6.30 21.52 -9.42
C TYR A 402 5.89 20.79 -10.70
N ARG A 403 6.86 20.64 -11.62
CA ARG A 403 6.83 19.58 -12.64
C ARG A 403 7.47 18.30 -12.10
N THR A 404 7.02 17.15 -12.57
CA THR A 404 7.57 15.82 -12.25
C THR A 404 7.51 14.91 -13.47
N ASP A 405 8.57 14.16 -13.71
CA ASP A 405 8.62 13.12 -14.76
C ASP A 405 8.04 11.80 -14.28
N PHE A 406 7.85 11.64 -12.97
CA PHE A 406 7.14 10.51 -12.40
C PHE A 406 5.63 10.75 -12.47
N PHE A 407 4.87 9.82 -13.06
CA PHE A 407 3.40 9.83 -13.04
C PHE A 407 2.86 9.42 -11.66
N PRO A 408 2.26 10.33 -10.88
CA PRO A 408 1.83 10.00 -9.52
C PRO A 408 0.44 9.33 -9.50
N GLY A 409 -0.47 9.76 -10.38
CA GLY A 409 -1.88 9.33 -10.34
C GLY A 409 -2.65 9.98 -9.18
N LEU A 410 -3.42 9.16 -8.43
CA LEU A 410 -4.05 9.50 -7.13
C LEU A 410 -4.75 10.86 -7.09
N GLY A 411 -5.76 11.03 -7.95
CA GLY A 411 -6.40 12.33 -8.20
C GLY A 411 -5.64 13.06 -9.30
N TRP A 412 -5.98 12.77 -10.56
CA TRP A 412 -5.19 13.28 -11.70
C TRP A 412 -6.06 13.65 -12.88
N MET A 413 -5.66 14.70 -13.60
CA MET A 413 -6.35 15.23 -14.77
C MET A 413 -5.60 14.89 -16.04
N LEU A 414 -6.35 14.50 -17.08
CA LEU A 414 -5.83 14.20 -18.41
C LEU A 414 -6.72 14.77 -19.52
N THR A 415 -6.17 14.85 -20.73
CA THR A 415 -6.87 15.36 -21.91
C THR A 415 -7.37 14.23 -22.81
N ARG A 416 -8.40 14.53 -23.63
CA ARG A 416 -8.90 13.64 -24.67
C ARG A 416 -7.81 13.27 -25.67
N GLN A 417 -6.92 14.22 -25.98
CA GLN A 417 -5.83 14.00 -26.92
C GLN A 417 -4.84 12.96 -26.40
N LEU A 418 -4.49 13.01 -25.11
CA LEU A 418 -3.69 11.95 -24.50
C LEU A 418 -4.44 10.61 -24.54
N TRP A 419 -5.73 10.59 -24.21
CA TRP A 419 -6.49 9.34 -24.24
C TRP A 419 -6.54 8.70 -25.63
N LYS A 420 -6.71 9.50 -26.70
CA LYS A 420 -6.63 9.01 -28.08
C LYS A 420 -5.28 8.34 -28.40
N GLU A 421 -4.19 8.82 -27.79
CA GLU A 421 -2.87 8.20 -27.93
C GLU A 421 -2.76 6.88 -27.14
N LEU A 422 -3.28 6.85 -25.91
CA LEU A 422 -3.10 5.72 -24.99
C LEU A 422 -4.09 4.58 -25.23
N SER A 423 -5.35 4.88 -25.58
CA SER A 423 -6.45 3.91 -25.66
C SER A 423 -6.22 2.75 -26.65
N PRO A 424 -5.57 2.93 -27.82
CA PRO A 424 -5.33 1.83 -28.76
C PRO A 424 -4.27 0.83 -28.26
N LYS A 425 -3.34 1.29 -27.41
CA LYS A 425 -2.22 0.52 -26.86
C LYS A 425 -2.37 0.20 -25.37
N TRP A 426 -3.57 0.43 -24.81
CA TRP A 426 -3.82 0.28 -23.38
C TRP A 426 -3.51 -1.14 -22.90
N PRO A 427 -2.82 -1.30 -21.76
CA PRO A 427 -2.34 -2.60 -21.30
C PRO A 427 -3.47 -3.42 -20.69
N ASN A 428 -3.26 -4.74 -20.62
CA ASN A 428 -4.22 -5.65 -20.00
C ASN A 428 -4.24 -5.57 -18.46
N GLY A 429 -3.17 -5.07 -17.83
CA GLY A 429 -3.01 -4.93 -16.38
C GLY A 429 -1.89 -3.94 -16.05
N PHE A 430 -1.74 -3.56 -14.77
CA PHE A 430 -0.67 -2.67 -14.29
C PHE A 430 -0.57 -1.35 -15.08
N TRP A 431 -1.72 -0.72 -15.32
CA TRP A 431 -1.83 0.43 -16.22
C TRP A 431 -1.01 1.64 -15.78
N ASP A 432 -0.86 1.82 -14.47
CA ASP A 432 -0.16 2.94 -13.85
C ASP A 432 1.37 2.80 -13.93
N ASP A 433 1.89 1.57 -13.85
CA ASP A 433 3.30 1.30 -14.16
C ASP A 433 3.55 1.43 -15.68
N TRP A 434 2.64 0.93 -16.51
CA TRP A 434 2.76 1.06 -17.97
C TRP A 434 2.75 2.51 -18.48
N ILE A 435 1.95 3.41 -17.89
CA ILE A 435 1.93 4.82 -18.31
C ILE A 435 3.22 5.58 -17.90
N ARG A 436 3.96 5.06 -16.91
CA ARG A 436 5.27 5.60 -16.49
C ARG A 436 6.38 5.28 -17.49
N ASP A 437 6.22 4.22 -18.29
CA ASP A 437 7.23 3.77 -19.23
C ASP A 437 7.54 4.81 -20.32
N PRO A 438 8.80 4.92 -20.80
CA PRO A 438 9.21 5.93 -21.78
C PRO A 438 8.38 5.97 -23.07
N PRO A 439 7.94 4.84 -23.68
CA PRO A 439 7.12 4.88 -24.90
C PRO A 439 5.74 5.54 -24.73
N GLN A 440 5.24 5.58 -23.49
CA GLN A 440 3.97 6.19 -23.10
C GLN A 440 4.21 7.61 -22.61
N ARG A 441 5.19 7.81 -21.72
CA ARG A 441 5.54 9.12 -21.17
C ARG A 441 6.05 10.10 -22.24
N ARG A 442 6.85 9.62 -23.19
CA ARG A 442 7.43 10.42 -24.31
C ARG A 442 8.11 11.71 -23.84
N GLY A 443 8.83 11.64 -22.72
CA GLY A 443 9.52 12.80 -22.13
C GLY A 443 8.60 13.91 -21.59
N ARG A 444 7.29 13.65 -21.47
CA ARG A 444 6.33 14.58 -20.86
C ARG A 444 6.38 14.49 -19.33
N SER A 445 5.95 15.55 -18.68
CA SER A 445 5.89 15.67 -17.22
C SER A 445 4.44 15.85 -16.75
N CYS A 446 4.20 15.69 -15.45
CA CYS A 446 2.98 16.17 -14.80
C CYS A 446 3.25 17.39 -13.93
N ILE A 447 2.21 18.17 -13.65
CA ILE A 447 2.22 19.11 -12.52
C ILE A 447 1.86 18.35 -11.24
N ARG A 448 2.54 18.65 -10.13
CA ARG A 448 2.22 18.15 -8.78
C ARG A 448 2.40 19.26 -7.73
N PRO A 449 1.66 19.22 -6.60
CA PRO A 449 1.83 20.21 -5.54
C PRO A 449 2.94 19.87 -4.54
N GLU A 450 3.38 20.84 -3.74
CA GLU A 450 4.18 20.59 -2.53
C GLU A 450 3.38 19.85 -1.46
N ILE A 451 2.18 20.36 -1.15
CA ILE A 451 1.24 19.72 -0.22
C ILE A 451 0.11 19.08 -1.03
N SER A 452 -0.11 17.77 -0.85
CA SER A 452 -1.08 17.02 -1.64
C SER A 452 -2.51 17.56 -1.50
N ARG A 453 -3.25 17.57 -2.61
CA ARG A 453 -4.68 17.88 -2.70
C ARG A 453 -5.54 16.62 -2.58
N THR A 454 -4.90 15.46 -2.51
CA THR A 454 -5.50 14.17 -2.17
C THR A 454 -4.70 13.46 -1.09
N ALA A 455 -5.37 12.64 -0.29
CA ALA A 455 -4.76 11.76 0.70
C ALA A 455 -5.45 10.41 0.67
N MET A 456 -4.77 9.36 1.12
CA MET A 456 -5.39 8.04 1.21
C MET A 456 -6.33 7.98 2.42
N SER A 457 -7.59 7.61 2.21
CA SER A 457 -8.54 7.42 3.31
C SER A 457 -8.24 6.16 4.12
N LEU A 458 -8.84 6.04 5.31
CA LEU A 458 -8.77 4.82 6.14
C LEU A 458 -9.26 3.56 5.39
N TYR A 459 -10.09 3.70 4.37
CA TYR A 459 -10.58 2.59 3.55
C TYR A 459 -9.55 2.10 2.53
N GLY A 460 -8.55 2.93 2.19
CA GLY A 460 -7.46 2.57 1.28
C GLY A 460 -6.51 1.51 1.84
N LYS A 461 -6.60 1.20 3.15
CA LYS A 461 -5.87 0.10 3.78
C LYS A 461 -6.21 -1.26 3.16
N SER A 462 -7.45 -1.43 2.71
CA SER A 462 -7.95 -2.66 2.11
C SER A 462 -8.25 -2.42 0.63
N GLY A 463 -7.46 -3.05 -0.24
CA GLY A 463 -7.59 -2.92 -1.69
C GLY A 463 -6.90 -4.07 -2.43
N VAL A 464 -6.82 -3.98 -3.76
CA VAL A 464 -6.22 -5.02 -4.62
C VAL A 464 -4.77 -5.31 -4.25
N SER A 465 -4.02 -4.29 -3.83
CA SER A 465 -2.63 -4.40 -3.39
C SER A 465 -2.47 -4.96 -1.97
N LYS A 466 -3.56 -5.28 -1.26
CA LYS A 466 -3.55 -5.71 0.15
C LYS A 466 -2.86 -4.71 1.10
N GLY A 467 -2.99 -3.42 0.82
CA GLY A 467 -2.42 -2.35 1.65
C GLY A 467 -0.91 -2.18 1.47
N LEU A 468 -0.34 -2.66 0.35
CA LEU A 468 1.07 -2.42 0.02
C LEU A 468 1.38 -0.92 0.07
N PHE A 469 2.44 -0.55 0.79
CA PHE A 469 2.86 0.83 1.08
C PHE A 469 1.90 1.69 1.92
N TYR A 470 0.69 1.22 2.25
CA TYR A 470 -0.29 2.01 3.01
C TYR A 470 0.27 2.43 4.38
N GLU A 471 0.72 1.45 5.17
CA GLU A 471 1.19 1.70 6.54
C GLU A 471 2.51 2.45 6.62
N LYS A 472 3.37 2.31 5.61
CA LYS A 472 4.72 2.89 5.61
C LYS A 472 4.77 4.27 4.97
N HIS A 473 3.92 4.54 3.96
CA HIS A 473 4.01 5.74 3.14
C HIS A 473 2.65 6.40 2.86
N LEU A 474 1.66 5.70 2.29
CA LEU A 474 0.47 6.37 1.74
C LEU A 474 -0.38 7.05 2.81
N LYS A 475 -0.46 6.48 4.01
CA LYS A 475 -1.25 7.07 5.12
C LYS A 475 -0.64 8.34 5.71
N SER A 476 0.68 8.56 5.52
CA SER A 476 1.40 9.68 6.13
C SER A 476 1.50 10.90 5.20
N ILE A 477 0.97 10.78 3.97
CA ILE A 477 0.88 11.91 3.05
C ILE A 477 -0.10 12.95 3.60
N LYS A 478 0.37 14.19 3.73
CA LYS A 478 -0.39 15.29 4.30
C LYS A 478 -1.40 15.80 3.29
N LEU A 479 -2.68 15.81 3.70
CA LEU A 479 -3.74 16.50 2.98
C LEU A 479 -3.66 18.01 3.25
N ASN A 480 -3.73 18.82 2.20
CA ASN A 480 -3.82 20.26 2.35
C ASN A 480 -5.16 20.67 2.99
N THR A 481 -5.09 21.59 3.96
CA THR A 481 -6.26 22.17 4.63
C THR A 481 -6.36 23.69 4.45
N LYS A 482 -5.38 24.32 3.80
CA LYS A 482 -5.35 25.77 3.55
C LYS A 482 -5.82 26.06 2.13
N PHE A 483 -6.89 26.84 1.97
CA PHE A 483 -7.39 27.18 0.64
C PHE A 483 -6.39 28.10 -0.09
N VAL A 484 -6.00 27.74 -1.31
CA VAL A 484 -5.14 28.56 -2.18
C VAL A 484 -5.92 28.97 -3.42
N HIS A 485 -6.02 30.27 -3.67
CA HIS A 485 -6.69 30.84 -4.84
C HIS A 485 -5.81 30.75 -6.10
N PHE A 486 -5.55 29.54 -6.58
CA PHE A 486 -4.66 29.30 -7.72
C PHE A 486 -5.09 30.01 -9.01
N THR A 487 -6.39 30.19 -9.24
CA THR A 487 -6.90 30.89 -10.43
C THR A 487 -6.54 32.37 -10.47
N ALA A 488 -6.26 32.97 -9.30
CA ALA A 488 -5.76 34.33 -9.16
C ALA A 488 -4.23 34.42 -9.23
N MET A 489 -3.52 33.29 -9.24
CA MET A 489 -2.06 33.25 -9.27
C MET A 489 -1.52 33.19 -10.69
N ASN A 490 -0.31 33.74 -10.88
CA ASN A 490 0.44 33.55 -12.11
C ASN A 490 1.16 32.18 -12.11
N LEU A 491 0.57 31.20 -12.79
CA LEU A 491 1.12 29.85 -12.92
C LEU A 491 2.00 29.64 -14.16
N THR A 492 2.32 30.70 -14.91
CA THR A 492 3.13 30.60 -16.15
C THR A 492 4.55 30.10 -15.90
N TYR A 493 5.03 30.17 -14.65
CA TYR A 493 6.32 29.58 -14.27
C TYR A 493 6.36 28.05 -14.43
N LEU A 494 5.20 27.39 -14.55
CA LEU A 494 5.08 25.94 -14.78
C LEU A 494 5.18 25.53 -16.25
N LEU A 495 5.08 26.50 -17.18
CA LEU A 495 5.34 26.24 -18.61
C LEU A 495 6.78 25.77 -18.77
N LYS A 496 6.99 24.74 -19.60
CA LYS A 496 8.27 24.03 -19.71
C LYS A 496 9.51 24.92 -19.70
N GLU A 497 9.57 25.89 -20.61
CA GLU A 497 10.74 26.74 -20.80
C GLU A 497 11.03 27.59 -19.55
N ASN A 498 9.99 28.16 -18.95
CA ASN A 498 10.09 28.94 -17.72
C ASN A 498 10.52 28.08 -16.54
N TYR A 499 9.89 26.90 -16.40
CA TYR A 499 10.15 25.99 -15.30
C TYR A 499 11.56 25.43 -15.36
N GLU A 500 12.02 24.98 -16.52
CA GLU A 500 13.36 24.42 -16.71
C GLU A 500 14.44 25.46 -16.39
N LYS A 501 14.27 26.71 -16.85
CA LYS A 501 15.18 27.80 -16.53
C LYS A 501 15.19 28.11 -15.03
N LEU A 502 14.02 28.27 -14.41
CA LEU A 502 13.90 28.59 -12.98
C LEU A 502 14.48 27.48 -12.11
N PHE A 503 14.05 26.24 -12.35
CA PHE A 503 14.40 25.09 -11.53
C PHE A 503 15.88 24.71 -11.68
N SER A 504 16.44 24.76 -12.90
CA SER A 504 17.88 24.52 -13.10
C SER A 504 18.75 25.58 -12.41
N SER A 505 18.34 26.85 -12.41
CA SER A 505 19.03 27.92 -11.65
C SER A 505 19.05 27.59 -10.16
N GLN A 506 17.88 27.29 -9.58
CA GLN A 506 17.75 26.95 -8.16
C GLN A 506 18.61 25.73 -7.76
N VAL A 507 18.62 24.69 -8.59
CA VAL A 507 19.40 23.48 -8.32
C VAL A 507 20.91 23.74 -8.45
N ASN A 508 21.34 24.45 -9.50
CA ASN A 508 22.76 24.68 -9.77
C ASN A 508 23.39 25.71 -8.82
N GLU A 509 22.62 26.67 -8.30
CA GLU A 509 23.06 27.66 -7.30
C GLU A 509 23.09 27.09 -5.88
N ALA A 510 22.35 26.00 -5.62
CA ALA A 510 22.34 25.36 -4.31
C ALA A 510 23.71 24.70 -4.01
N PRO A 511 24.34 25.03 -2.86
CA PRO A 511 25.64 24.49 -2.51
C PRO A 511 25.55 22.98 -2.26
N VAL A 512 26.60 22.29 -2.71
CA VAL A 512 26.71 20.84 -2.53
C VAL A 512 27.18 20.54 -1.12
N VAL A 513 26.39 19.76 -0.38
CA VAL A 513 26.71 19.35 0.99
C VAL A 513 26.49 17.84 1.17
N SER A 514 27.10 17.26 2.20
CA SER A 514 26.80 15.88 2.58
C SER A 514 25.52 15.81 3.42
N LEU A 515 24.82 14.68 3.36
CA LEU A 515 23.63 14.44 4.19
C LEU A 515 23.94 14.57 5.69
N ASN A 516 25.13 14.10 6.11
CA ASN A 516 25.60 14.20 7.49
C ASN A 516 25.74 15.65 7.95
N ALA A 517 26.15 16.59 7.07
CA ALA A 517 26.26 18.00 7.43
C ALA A 517 24.90 18.62 7.76
N ILE A 518 23.85 18.21 7.05
CA ILE A 518 22.46 18.66 7.31
C ILE A 518 21.98 18.09 8.64
N GLN A 519 22.16 16.79 8.86
CA GLN A 519 21.71 16.10 10.08
C GLN A 519 22.45 16.59 11.34
N ALA A 520 23.72 16.97 11.20
CA ALA A 520 24.51 17.58 12.27
C ALA A 520 24.14 19.05 12.54
N GLY A 521 23.20 19.63 11.78
CA GLY A 521 22.78 21.03 11.95
C GLY A 521 23.83 22.05 11.55
N LEU A 522 24.82 21.66 10.72
CA LEU A 522 25.91 22.54 10.28
C LEU A 522 25.48 23.49 9.16
N TRP A 523 24.28 23.30 8.61
CA TRP A 523 23.75 24.10 7.52
C TRP A 523 22.71 25.11 8.01
N THR A 524 22.90 26.38 7.65
CA THR A 524 22.01 27.50 8.04
C THR A 524 21.34 28.20 6.86
N GLY A 525 21.68 27.84 5.62
CA GLY A 525 21.06 28.43 4.43
C GLY A 525 19.70 27.82 4.09
N LYS A 526 19.07 28.33 3.02
CA LYS A 526 17.69 27.93 2.65
C LYS A 526 17.63 26.65 1.82
N SER A 527 18.65 26.37 1.01
CA SER A 527 18.66 25.25 0.09
C SER A 527 20.04 24.65 -0.10
N VAL A 528 20.08 23.35 -0.37
CA VAL A 528 21.31 22.59 -0.62
C VAL A 528 21.08 21.55 -1.71
N ARG A 529 22.18 21.06 -2.27
CA ARG A 529 22.19 19.96 -3.22
C ARG A 529 22.93 18.75 -2.65
N ILE A 530 22.32 17.58 -2.71
CA ILE A 530 22.96 16.30 -2.42
C ILE A 530 23.13 15.55 -3.73
N LEU A 531 24.35 15.14 -4.05
CA LEU A 531 24.65 14.46 -5.30
C LEU A 531 24.50 12.95 -5.18
N TYR A 532 24.02 12.31 -6.25
CA TYR A 532 24.11 10.88 -6.44
C TYR A 532 24.67 10.57 -7.84
N ARG A 533 25.40 9.46 -7.98
CA ARG A 533 26.05 9.04 -9.24
C ARG A 533 25.35 7.89 -9.93
N ASN A 534 24.56 7.13 -9.19
CA ASN A 534 23.85 5.96 -9.69
C ASN A 534 22.60 5.69 -8.85
N ALA A 535 21.77 4.76 -9.34
CA ALA A 535 20.53 4.38 -8.67
C ALA A 535 20.74 3.87 -7.24
N LYS A 536 21.84 3.14 -6.97
CA LYS A 536 22.14 2.63 -5.63
C LYS A 536 22.39 3.78 -4.65
N GLU A 537 23.19 4.76 -5.02
CA GLU A 537 23.47 5.92 -4.18
C GLU A 537 22.21 6.74 -3.91
N PHE A 538 21.34 6.91 -4.92
CA PHE A 538 20.02 7.51 -4.70
C PHE A 538 19.20 6.73 -3.67
N VAL A 539 19.09 5.40 -3.82
CA VAL A 539 18.33 4.55 -2.91
C VAL A 539 18.86 4.65 -1.48
N ASP A 540 20.19 4.67 -1.32
CA ASP A 540 20.83 4.78 -0.01
C ASP A 540 20.51 6.15 0.64
N ILE A 541 20.56 7.26 -0.12
CA ILE A 541 20.14 8.59 0.34
C ILE A 541 18.64 8.62 0.69
N ALA A 542 17.79 8.08 -0.19
CA ALA A 542 16.34 8.05 -0.02
C ALA A 542 15.94 7.31 1.26
N LYS A 543 16.58 6.17 1.55
CA LYS A 543 16.36 5.40 2.79
C LYS A 543 16.74 6.18 4.05
N ILE A 544 17.86 6.91 4.03
CA ILE A 544 18.30 7.69 5.20
C ILE A 544 17.34 8.85 5.47
N ILE A 545 16.85 9.52 4.41
CA ILE A 545 15.91 10.64 4.54
C ILE A 545 14.49 10.14 4.89
N GLY A 546 14.12 8.94 4.46
CA GLY A 546 12.77 8.38 4.62
C GLY A 546 11.84 8.59 3.41
N LEU A 547 12.43 8.87 2.24
CA LEU A 547 11.73 9.00 0.97
C LEU A 547 11.23 7.64 0.45
N MET A 548 10.34 7.67 -0.54
CA MET A 548 10.13 6.49 -1.38
C MET A 548 11.41 6.21 -2.18
N ASP A 549 11.97 5.02 -1.98
CA ASP A 549 13.25 4.59 -2.55
C ASP A 549 13.07 3.78 -3.85
N ASP A 550 11.84 3.57 -4.32
CA ASP A 550 11.58 2.92 -5.59
C ASP A 550 11.73 3.87 -6.79
N MET A 551 12.15 3.30 -7.91
CA MET A 551 12.16 3.97 -9.21
C MET A 551 11.27 3.19 -10.17
N LYS A 552 10.57 3.90 -11.04
CA LYS A 552 9.77 3.30 -12.13
C LYS A 552 10.34 3.74 -13.45
N ALA A 553 10.73 2.77 -14.28
CA ALA A 553 11.45 3.01 -15.54
C ALA A 553 12.64 3.99 -15.40
N GLY A 554 13.42 3.82 -14.33
CA GLY A 554 14.59 4.67 -14.04
C GLY A 554 14.27 6.05 -13.45
N VAL A 555 12.99 6.40 -13.26
CA VAL A 555 12.57 7.71 -12.73
C VAL A 555 12.25 7.58 -11.24
N PRO A 556 12.93 8.34 -10.37
CA PRO A 556 12.57 8.42 -8.96
C PRO A 556 11.25 9.16 -8.73
N ARG A 557 10.56 8.84 -7.64
CA ARG A 557 9.32 9.51 -7.22
C ARG A 557 9.53 11.01 -7.09
N THR A 558 8.58 11.81 -7.58
CA THR A 558 8.61 13.29 -7.59
C THR A 558 9.75 13.95 -8.37
N ALA A 559 10.58 13.17 -9.06
CA ALA A 559 11.76 13.70 -9.75
C ALA A 559 11.38 14.51 -10.99
N PHE A 560 12.14 15.58 -11.25
CA PHE A 560 12.16 16.26 -12.55
C PHE A 560 13.59 16.29 -13.06
N ARG A 561 13.84 15.72 -14.25
CA ARG A 561 15.17 15.53 -14.83
C ARG A 561 16.15 14.88 -13.84
N GLY A 562 15.66 13.87 -13.11
CA GLY A 562 16.41 13.14 -12.08
C GLY A 562 16.51 13.85 -10.72
N VAL A 563 16.16 15.14 -10.62
CA VAL A 563 16.27 15.87 -9.36
C VAL A 563 15.02 15.67 -8.50
N VAL A 564 15.20 15.19 -7.27
CA VAL A 564 14.13 15.04 -6.26
C VAL A 564 14.23 16.19 -5.24
N PRO A 565 13.33 17.19 -5.31
CA PRO A 565 13.25 18.23 -4.29
C PRO A 565 12.44 17.73 -3.07
N VAL A 566 13.04 17.85 -1.88
CA VAL A 566 12.41 17.53 -0.59
C VAL A 566 12.71 18.65 0.41
N TYR A 567 11.83 18.86 1.39
CA TYR A 567 12.10 19.74 2.52
C TYR A 567 12.55 18.92 3.72
N TYR A 568 13.81 19.05 4.15
CA TYR A 568 14.39 18.21 5.20
C TYR A 568 15.15 19.09 6.19
N TYR A 569 14.90 18.95 7.49
CA TYR A 569 15.51 19.78 8.54
C TYR A 569 15.42 21.29 8.23
N LYS A 570 14.21 21.76 7.88
CA LYS A 570 13.94 23.17 7.52
C LYS A 570 14.77 23.71 6.34
N THR A 571 15.28 22.81 5.50
CA THR A 571 16.12 23.13 4.35
C THR A 571 15.54 22.50 3.10
N ARG A 572 15.50 23.24 1.98
CA ARG A 572 15.18 22.66 0.67
C ARG A 572 16.37 21.85 0.17
N VAL A 573 16.21 20.53 0.10
CA VAL A 573 17.24 19.61 -0.39
C VAL A 573 16.90 19.18 -1.81
N PHE A 574 17.82 19.42 -2.75
CA PHE A 574 17.77 18.91 -4.11
C PHE A 574 18.66 17.66 -4.20
N ILE A 575 18.06 16.47 -4.21
CA ILE A 575 18.80 15.23 -4.46
C ILE A 575 18.95 15.10 -5.98
N SER A 576 20.16 15.30 -6.49
CA SER A 576 20.42 15.51 -7.91
C SER A 576 21.47 14.53 -8.44
N PRO A 577 21.39 14.10 -9.71
CA PRO A 577 22.51 13.47 -10.39
C PRO A 577 23.77 14.34 -10.30
N SER A 578 24.93 13.67 -10.35
CA SER A 578 26.23 14.34 -10.40
C SER A 578 26.39 15.13 -11.70
N GLY A 579 26.88 16.36 -11.59
CA GLY A 579 27.02 17.29 -12.72
C GLY A 579 26.19 18.56 -12.56
N LYS A 580 26.25 19.45 -13.55
CA LYS A 580 25.29 20.56 -13.65
C LYS A 580 23.99 20.03 -14.25
N MET A 581 22.86 20.48 -13.73
CA MET A 581 21.58 20.23 -14.38
C MET A 581 21.59 20.97 -15.72
N SER A 582 21.63 20.20 -16.82
CA SER A 582 21.59 20.72 -18.19
C SER A 582 20.15 20.82 -18.68
N ASN A 583 19.85 21.90 -19.42
CA ASN A 583 18.55 22.07 -20.08
C ASN A 583 18.40 21.18 -21.34
N ASN A 584 19.50 20.61 -21.85
CA ASN A 584 19.54 19.95 -23.17
C ASN A 584 19.71 18.43 -23.16
N GLU A 585 19.61 17.73 -22.02
CA GLU A 585 19.86 16.29 -22.00
C GLU A 585 18.74 15.50 -21.29
N ASN A 586 18.38 14.36 -21.90
CA ASN A 586 17.63 13.28 -21.27
C ASN A 586 18.50 12.67 -20.16
N VAL A 587 18.62 13.34 -19.00
CA VAL A 587 19.29 12.80 -17.80
C VAL A 587 18.43 11.69 -17.13
N THR A 588 17.64 10.96 -17.91
CA THR A 588 16.82 9.83 -17.43
C THR A 588 17.43 8.47 -17.75
N ASP A 589 18.49 8.40 -18.55
CA ASP A 589 19.10 7.11 -18.88
C ASP A 589 20.29 6.83 -17.95
N PHE A 590 20.00 6.31 -16.76
CA PHE A 590 20.91 5.40 -16.07
C PHE A 590 20.98 4.02 -16.78
N LEU A 591 20.89 4.00 -18.10
CA LEU A 591 21.16 2.84 -18.93
C LEU A 591 22.62 2.93 -19.41
N GLY A 592 23.55 2.79 -18.45
CA GLY A 592 24.97 2.67 -18.69
C GLY A 592 25.45 1.26 -18.35
N THR A 593 25.64 0.45 -19.38
CA THR A 593 26.47 -0.76 -19.49
C THR A 593 27.39 -1.10 -18.31
N THR A 594 27.10 -2.19 -17.60
CA THR A 594 27.97 -3.37 -17.31
C THR A 594 27.16 -4.36 -16.46
N GLY A 595 27.51 -5.64 -16.52
CA GLY A 595 26.65 -6.76 -16.17
C GLY A 595 26.21 -6.88 -14.71
N GLU A 596 25.27 -7.80 -14.51
CA GLU A 596 24.66 -8.24 -13.24
C GLU A 596 23.61 -7.30 -12.62
N SER A 597 22.43 -7.32 -13.23
CA SER A 597 21.18 -6.98 -12.56
C SER A 597 20.82 -8.05 -11.51
N ALA A 598 21.20 -7.83 -10.26
CA ALA A 598 20.72 -8.61 -9.12
C ALA A 598 20.11 -7.70 -8.05
N VAL A 599 18.94 -7.12 -8.35
CA VAL A 599 17.96 -6.70 -7.33
C VAL A 599 16.58 -7.05 -7.88
N ALA A 600 15.82 -7.83 -7.10
CA ALA A 600 14.62 -8.54 -7.49
C ALA A 600 13.52 -7.67 -8.14
N SER A 601 13.63 -7.45 -9.45
CA SER A 601 12.50 -7.29 -10.35
C SER A 601 11.90 -8.67 -10.63
N LEU A 602 10.57 -8.78 -10.59
CA LEU A 602 9.88 -9.91 -11.22
C LEU A 602 10.41 -10.10 -12.65
N PRO A 603 10.67 -11.33 -13.12
CA PRO A 603 11.53 -11.55 -14.27
C PRO A 603 11.00 -10.85 -15.53
N ALA A 604 11.87 -10.06 -16.14
CA ALA A 604 11.71 -9.41 -17.44
C ALA A 604 11.78 -10.41 -18.61
N GLU A 605 11.07 -11.52 -18.51
CA GLU A 605 10.79 -12.45 -19.62
C GLU A 605 9.29 -12.42 -19.88
N LEU A 606 8.79 -11.30 -20.40
CA LEU A 606 7.44 -11.17 -20.97
C LEU A 606 7.31 -9.90 -21.82
N THR A 607 8.38 -9.48 -22.49
CA THR A 607 8.30 -8.57 -23.64
C THR A 607 7.99 -9.41 -24.87
N PHE A 608 6.70 -9.51 -25.22
CA PHE A 608 6.28 -10.08 -26.49
C PHE A 608 6.76 -9.16 -27.64
N ARG A 609 7.65 -9.70 -28.47
CA ARG A 609 7.85 -9.23 -29.85
C ARG A 609 6.52 -9.40 -30.58
N ALA A 610 5.88 -8.29 -30.92
CA ALA A 610 4.87 -8.28 -31.96
C ALA A 610 5.59 -8.24 -33.31
N GLY A 611 5.42 -9.28 -34.12
CA GLY A 611 5.87 -9.31 -35.51
C GLY A 611 5.61 -10.67 -36.13
N HIS A 612 4.60 -10.72 -37.02
CA HIS A 612 4.48 -11.56 -38.23
C HIS A 612 4.67 -13.09 -38.08
N VAL A 613 3.82 -14.02 -38.53
CA VAL A 613 2.90 -14.16 -39.69
C VAL A 613 2.17 -15.51 -39.49
N ALA A 614 0.97 -15.64 -40.07
CA ALA A 614 0.22 -16.88 -40.39
C ALA A 614 -0.09 -17.91 -39.28
#